data_AF-A0A6M1U193-F1
#
_entry.id   AF-A0A6M1U193-F1
#
_cell.length_a   1.000
_cell.length_b   1.000
_cell.length_c   1.000
_cell.angle_alpha   90.00
_cell.angle_beta   90.00
_cell.angle_gamma   90.00
#
_symmetry.space_group_name_H-M   'P 1'
#
loop_
_entity.id
_entity.type
_entity.pdbx_description
1 polymer ?
#
loop_
_entity_poly.entity_id
_entity_poly.type
_entity_poly.pdbx_seq_one_letter_code
_entity_poly.pdbx_strand_id
1 'polypeptide(L)'
;MVGNECRKLEVKPGENLLLAMVEASLPVTFMCTTGKCATCRLRMEIPDGSAAPPSGTERYRLGEQAVQQGCRLACQVFVQGPLTVYL
;
A
#
# COMPACT_ATOMS: atom_id res chain seq x y z
N MET A 1 17.71 -18.03 5.10
CA MET A 1 17.55 -17.90 3.63
C MET A 1 16.52 -16.81 3.40
N VAL A 2 16.94 -15.58 3.08
CA VAL A 2 16.00 -14.49 2.75
C VAL A 2 15.92 -14.47 1.24
N GLY A 3 14.90 -15.12 0.68
CA GLY A 3 14.61 -15.04 -0.74
C GLY A 3 13.98 -13.68 -1.03
N ASN A 4 14.66 -12.83 -1.80
CA ASN A 4 14.03 -11.66 -2.41
C ASN A 4 13.10 -12.15 -3.54
N GLU A 5 11.91 -12.63 -3.18
CA GLU A 5 10.90 -13.04 -4.16
C GLU A 5 10.11 -11.82 -4.62
N CYS A 6 10.25 -11.47 -5.90
CA CYS A 6 9.41 -10.47 -6.56
C CYS A 6 8.21 -11.18 -7.19
N ARG A 7 7.01 -10.90 -6.69
CA ARG A 7 5.75 -11.42 -7.26
C ARG A 7 5.03 -10.32 -8.02
N LYS A 8 4.56 -10.65 -9.22
CA LYS A 8 3.65 -9.78 -9.98
C LYS A 8 2.23 -10.09 -9.58
N LEU A 9 1.46 -9.04 -9.33
CA LEU A 9 0.04 -9.12 -9.05
C LEU A 9 -0.69 -8.26 -10.10
N GLU A 10 -1.62 -8.87 -10.82
CA GLU A 10 -2.51 -8.14 -11.72
C GLU A 10 -3.70 -7.62 -10.92
N VAL A 11 -3.93 -6.31 -11.01
CA VAL A 11 -4.97 -5.59 -10.26
C VAL A 11 -5.73 -4.71 -11.23
N LYS A 12 -7.05 -4.61 -11.07
CA LYS A 12 -7.86 -3.75 -11.92
C LYS A 12 -7.66 -2.28 -11.53
N PRO A 13 -7.62 -1.34 -12.49
CA PRO A 13 -7.65 0.08 -12.16
C PRO A 13 -8.87 0.43 -11.30
N GLY A 14 -8.66 1.18 -10.22
CA GLY A 14 -9.65 1.54 -9.21
C GLY A 14 -9.79 0.53 -8.06
N GLU A 15 -9.09 -0.60 -8.10
CA GLU A 15 -9.18 -1.62 -7.05
C GLU A 15 -8.32 -1.27 -5.83
N ASN A 16 -8.76 -1.71 -4.65
CA ASN A 16 -8.08 -1.43 -3.39
C ASN A 16 -6.86 -2.35 -3.23
N LEU A 17 -5.69 -1.76 -2.97
CA LEU A 17 -4.44 -2.50 -2.87
C LEU A 17 -4.48 -3.55 -1.75
N LEU A 18 -5.02 -3.21 -0.57
CA LEU A 18 -5.10 -4.18 0.53
C LEU A 18 -5.95 -5.40 0.14
N LEU A 19 -7.11 -5.18 -0.48
CA LEU A 19 -7.99 -6.29 -0.89
C LEU A 19 -7.30 -7.16 -1.94
N ALA A 20 -6.70 -6.55 -2.97
CA ALA A 20 -5.96 -7.28 -4.00
C ALA A 20 -4.82 -8.14 -3.41
N MET A 21 -4.09 -7.60 -2.42
CA MET A 21 -3.03 -8.35 -1.73
C MET A 21 -3.56 -9.52 -0.90
N VAL A 22 -4.69 -9.33 -0.22
CA VAL A 22 -5.35 -10.39 0.58
C VAL A 22 -5.86 -11.50 -0.35
N GLU A 23 -6.52 -11.14 -1.45
CA GLU A 23 -6.99 -12.10 -2.46
C GLU A 23 -5.85 -12.89 -3.08
N ALA A 24 -4.71 -12.24 -3.33
CA ALA A 24 -3.48 -12.87 -3.79
C ALA A 24 -2.75 -13.71 -2.74
N SER A 25 -3.28 -13.77 -1.51
CA SER A 25 -2.68 -14.43 -0.34
C SER A 25 -1.25 -13.95 -0.06
N LEU A 26 -1.01 -12.64 -0.24
CA LEU A 26 0.26 -12.01 0.14
C LEU A 26 0.31 -11.76 1.65
N PRO A 27 1.50 -11.78 2.28
CA PRO A 27 1.66 -11.65 3.73
C PRO A 27 1.49 -10.18 4.19
N VAL A 28 0.31 -9.59 3.99
CA VAL A 28 -0.03 -8.25 4.46
C VAL A 28 -0.73 -8.33 5.82
N THR A 29 -0.20 -7.61 6.80
CA THR A 29 -0.85 -7.49 8.11
C THR A 29 -1.85 -6.32 8.07
N PHE A 30 -3.10 -6.58 8.41
CA PHE A 30 -4.11 -5.54 8.55
C PHE A 30 -5.04 -5.83 9.74
N MET A 31 -5.57 -4.76 10.34
CA MET A 31 -6.51 -4.83 11.47
C MET A 31 -7.80 -4.05 11.17
N CYS A 32 -7.70 -2.98 10.39
CA CYS A 32 -8.85 -2.21 9.93
C CYS A 32 -8.71 -1.83 8.46
N THR A 33 -9.80 -1.38 7.85
CA THR A 33 -9.85 -0.87 6.46
C THR A 33 -10.10 0.64 6.37
N THR A 34 -10.16 1.34 7.51
CA THR A 34 -10.55 2.77 7.59
C THR A 34 -9.37 3.73 7.76
N GLY A 35 -8.13 3.24 7.67
CA GLY A 35 -6.93 4.06 7.82
C GLY A 35 -6.62 4.50 9.27
N LYS A 36 -7.28 3.96 10.29
CA LYS A 36 -7.12 4.39 11.70
C LYS A 36 -6.04 3.64 12.47
N CYS A 37 -5.83 2.35 12.21
CA CYS A 37 -4.92 1.51 12.99
C CYS A 37 -3.44 1.62 12.58
N ALA A 38 -3.17 2.01 11.32
CA ALA A 38 -1.85 2.02 10.70
C ALA A 38 -1.11 0.67 10.62
N THR A 39 -1.78 -0.47 10.87
CA THR A 39 -1.13 -1.81 10.79
C THR A 39 -0.82 -2.24 9.37
N CYS A 40 -1.63 -1.82 8.39
CA CYS A 40 -1.39 -2.05 6.96
C CYS A 40 -0.41 -1.05 6.34
N ARG A 41 0.51 -0.50 7.16
CA ARG A 41 1.59 0.37 6.68
C ARG A 41 2.59 -0.48 5.90
N LEU A 42 2.79 -0.12 4.63
CA LEU A 42 3.80 -0.71 3.77
C LEU A 42 4.62 0.38 3.11
N ARG A 43 5.87 0.07 2.77
CA ARG A 43 6.66 0.93 1.90
C ARG A 43 6.28 0.63 0.46
N MET A 44 6.07 1.68 -0.33
CA MET A 44 5.62 1.58 -1.71
C MET A 44 6.37 2.59 -2.57
N GLU A 45 6.71 2.18 -3.78
CA GLU A 45 7.10 3.09 -4.85
C GLU A 45 5.91 3.24 -5.80
N ILE A 46 5.33 4.44 -5.79
CA ILE A 46 4.12 4.77 -6.55
C ILE A 46 4.50 5.86 -7.55
N PRO A 47 4.66 5.52 -8.84
CA PRO A 47 4.84 6.51 -9.89
C PRO A 47 3.63 7.44 -10.02
N ASP A 48 3.87 8.65 -10.53
CA ASP A 48 2.80 9.62 -10.78
C ASP A 48 1.70 9.02 -11.69
N GLY A 49 0.44 9.18 -11.27
CA GLY A 49 -0.71 8.61 -11.95
C GLY A 49 -1.05 7.16 -11.57
N SER A 50 -0.21 6.45 -10.80
CA SER A 50 -0.46 5.06 -10.42
C SER A 50 -1.33 4.89 -9.18
N ALA A 51 -1.41 5.90 -8.32
CA ALA A 51 -2.40 6.00 -7.24
C ALA A 51 -2.58 7.45 -6.80
N ALA A 52 -3.61 7.70 -5.99
CA ALA A 52 -3.82 9.00 -5.36
C ALA A 52 -2.70 9.34 -4.34
N PRO A 53 -2.40 10.64 -4.15
CA PRO A 53 -1.43 11.08 -3.15
C PRO A 53 -1.85 10.68 -1.73
N PRO A 54 -0.90 10.67 -0.76
CA PRO A 54 -1.17 10.34 0.63
C PRO A 54 -2.26 11.23 1.21
N SER A 55 -3.32 10.61 1.73
CA SER A 55 -4.43 11.33 2.34
C SER A 55 -4.01 12.02 3.64
N GLY A 56 -4.78 13.02 4.08
CA GLY A 56 -4.52 13.70 5.37
C GLY A 56 -4.51 12.73 6.55
N THR A 57 -5.34 11.67 6.51
CA THR A 57 -5.35 10.62 7.52
C THR A 57 -4.07 9.80 7.52
N GLU A 58 -3.54 9.45 6.34
CA GLU A 58 -2.26 8.75 6.23
C GLU A 58 -1.12 9.60 6.80
N ARG A 59 -1.06 10.89 6.44
CA ARG A 59 -0.05 11.82 6.95
C ARG A 59 -0.14 11.98 8.47
N TYR A 60 -1.36 12.10 9.00
CA TYR A 60 -1.58 12.20 10.44
C TYR A 60 -1.17 10.92 11.20
N ARG A 61 -1.43 9.74 10.63
CA ARG A 61 -1.16 8.44 11.27
C ARG A 61 0.27 7.95 11.12
N LEU A 62 0.88 8.17 9.96
CA LEU A 62 2.25 7.74 9.65
C LEU A 62 3.30 8.80 10.00
N GLY A 63 2.90 10.07 10.00
CA GLY A 63 3.81 11.20 10.05
C GLY A 63 4.38 11.55 8.68
N GLU A 64 4.69 12.82 8.48
CA GLU A 64 5.23 13.35 7.21
C GLU A 64 6.52 12.64 6.77
N GLN A 65 7.43 12.37 7.71
CA GLN A 65 8.70 11.70 7.41
C GLN A 65 8.50 10.29 6.83
N ALA A 66 7.58 9.50 7.39
CA ALA A 66 7.31 8.15 6.89
C ALA A 66 6.67 8.20 5.51
N VAL A 67 5.74 9.13 5.30
CA VAL A 67 5.09 9.34 4.00
C VAL A 67 6.11 9.75 2.93
N GLN A 68 7.05 10.65 3.26
CA GLN A 68 8.14 11.06 2.37
C GLN A 68 9.10 9.92 2.02
N GLN A 69 9.25 8.92 2.90
CA GLN A 69 10.01 7.70 2.65
C GLN A 69 9.23 6.66 1.81
N GLY A 70 8.03 7.01 1.33
CA GLY A 70 7.17 6.12 0.56
C GLY A 70 6.32 5.17 1.41
N CYS A 71 6.19 5.40 2.72
CA CYS A 71 5.25 4.62 3.53
C CYS A 71 3.81 5.08 3.27
N ARG A 72 2.94 4.13 2.97
CA ARG A 72 1.50 4.35 2.75
C ARG A 72 0.69 3.30 3.49
N LEU A 73 -0.60 3.56 3.70
CA LEU A 73 -1.52 2.58 4.23
C LEU A 73 -2.16 1.82 3.07
N ALA A 74 -1.93 0.52 2.95
CA ALA A 74 -2.44 -0.29 1.84
C ALA A 74 -3.97 -0.18 1.69
N CYS A 75 -4.71 -0.05 2.81
CA CYS A 75 -6.16 0.14 2.76
C CYS A 75 -6.63 1.48 2.17
N GLN A 76 -5.75 2.48 2.05
CA GLN A 76 -6.06 3.80 1.50
C GLN A 76 -5.53 3.99 0.07
N VAL A 77 -4.86 2.97 -0.49
CA VAL A 77 -4.30 3.01 -1.84
C VAL A 77 -5.25 2.31 -2.80
N PHE A 78 -5.68 3.04 -3.82
CA PHE A 78 -6.42 2.52 -4.95
C PHE A 78 -5.52 2.53 -6.17
N VAL A 79 -5.30 1.35 -6.74
CA VAL A 79 -4.35 1.13 -7.84
C VAL A 79 -4.97 1.67 -9.12
N GLN A 80 -4.31 2.62 -9.77
CA GLN A 80 -4.68 3.15 -11.08
C GLN A 80 -3.66 2.76 -12.17
N GLY A 81 -2.45 2.37 -11.74
CA GLY A 81 -1.34 2.01 -12.61
C GLY A 81 -0.31 1.15 -11.86
N PRO A 82 0.82 0.84 -12.52
CA PRO A 82 1.85 -0.03 -11.96
C PRO A 82 2.52 0.61 -10.75
N LEU A 83 2.62 -0.14 -9.65
CA LEU A 83 3.32 0.27 -8.43
C LEU A 83 4.07 -0.90 -7.82
N THR A 84 5.09 -0.60 -7.01
CA THR A 84 5.89 -1.61 -6.32
C THR A 84 5.64 -1.52 -4.82
N VAL A 85 5.41 -2.66 -4.18
CA VAL A 85 5.20 -2.77 -2.74
C VAL A 85 6.31 -3.58 -2.11
N TYR A 86 6.83 -3.11 -0.98
CA TYR A 86 7.84 -3.79 -0.19
C TYR A 86 7.20 -4.30 1.11
N LEU A 87 7.20 -5.62 1.28
CA LEU A 87 6.66 -6.37 2.42
C LEU A 87 7.76 -6.66 3.45
#